data_AF-A0ABD2RE91-F1
#
_entry.id   AF-A0ABD2RE91-F1
#
_cell.length_a   1.000
_cell.length_b   1.000
_cell.length_c   1.000
_cell.angle_alpha   90.00
_cell.angle_beta   90.00
_cell.angle_gamma   90.00
#
_symmetry.space_group_name_H-M   'P 1'
#
loop_
_entity.id
_entity.type
_entity.pdbx_description
1 polymer ?
#
loop_
_entity_poly.entity_id
_entity_poly.type
_entity_poly.pdbx_seq_one_letter_code
_entity_poly.pdbx_strand_id
1 'polypeptide(L)'
;MSVQGVEITLSEEVLGIILDIPCKVIRFVKGCKTSIDYVQRATKFGDLKCAWVPKKFIKVEHQLYFEFVNMVLLPRTEKRIVASSTYLFVMEQLDIYEAINLPGIMLERMHRIMTVKNGKHGITYKYL
;
A
#
# COMPACT_ATOMS: atom_id res chain seq x y z
N MET A 1 -22.03 3.43 -7.57
CA MET A 1 -21.59 3.12 -8.96
C MET A 1 -22.78 2.54 -9.68
N SER A 2 -23.15 2.96 -10.90
CA SER A 2 -24.29 2.33 -11.59
C SER A 2 -23.86 1.48 -12.79
N VAL A 3 -24.37 0.25 -12.86
CA VAL A 3 -24.25 -0.62 -14.04
C VAL A 3 -25.65 -0.95 -14.50
N GLN A 4 -25.99 -0.60 -15.74
CA GLN A 4 -27.34 -0.80 -16.32
C GLN A 4 -28.48 -0.23 -15.46
N GLY A 5 -28.25 0.92 -14.80
CA GLY A 5 -29.25 1.56 -13.94
C GLY A 5 -29.35 0.99 -12.52
N VAL A 6 -28.59 -0.07 -12.19
CA VAL A 6 -28.49 -0.61 -10.83
C VAL A 6 -27.36 0.09 -10.08
N GLU A 7 -27.67 0.73 -8.96
CA GLU A 7 -26.66 1.30 -8.08
C GLU A 7 -25.98 0.21 -7.24
N ILE A 8 -24.72 -0.04 -7.57
CA ILE A 8 -23.78 -0.86 -6.82
C ILE A 8 -23.08 0.02 -5.79
N THR A 9 -23.34 -0.27 -4.52
CA THR A 9 -22.62 0.26 -3.36
C THR A 9 -21.63 -0.80 -2.88
N LEU A 10 -20.36 -0.41 -2.74
CA LEU A 10 -19.30 -1.26 -2.21
C LEU A 10 -18.96 -0.77 -0.80
N SER A 11 -19.28 -1.59 0.21
CA SER A 11 -18.92 -1.34 1.61
C SER A 11 -17.68 -2.14 1.97
N GLU A 12 -16.73 -1.50 2.66
CA GLU A 12 -15.53 -2.18 3.17
C GLU A 12 -15.90 -3.31 4.11
N GLU A 13 -16.85 -3.08 5.01
CA GLU A 13 -17.31 -4.07 6.00
C GLU A 13 -17.93 -5.30 5.32
N VAL A 14 -18.75 -5.07 4.30
CA VAL A 14 -19.37 -6.16 3.52
C VAL A 14 -18.29 -6.96 2.78
N LEU A 15 -17.31 -6.27 2.18
CA LEU A 15 -16.19 -6.93 1.50
C LEU A 15 -15.31 -7.70 2.50
N GLY A 16 -15.08 -7.16 3.69
CA GLY A 16 -14.36 -7.85 4.76
C GLY A 16 -15.08 -9.11 5.21
N ILE A 17 -16.40 -9.07 5.39
CA ILE A 17 -17.21 -10.25 5.72
C ILE A 17 -17.09 -11.32 4.62
N ILE A 18 -17.19 -10.94 3.35
CA ILE A 18 -17.08 -11.87 2.22
C ILE A 18 -15.71 -12.54 2.17
N LEU A 19 -14.65 -11.77 2.46
CA LEU A 19 -13.26 -12.25 2.39
C LEU A 19 -12.79 -12.89 3.70
N ASP A 20 -13.59 -12.83 4.77
CA ASP A 20 -13.20 -13.20 6.14
C ASP A 20 -11.96 -12.42 6.64
N ILE A 21 -11.94 -11.09 6.41
CA ILE A 21 -10.85 -10.19 6.78
C ILE A 21 -11.34 -9.03 7.65
N PRO A 22 -10.66 -8.68 8.76
CA PRO A 22 -11.01 -7.54 9.60
C PRO A 22 -10.93 -6.19 8.87
N CYS A 23 -11.95 -5.33 9.03
CA CYS A 23 -12.00 -3.99 8.42
C CYS A 23 -11.63 -2.84 9.37
N LYS A 24 -11.63 -3.05 10.69
CA LYS A 24 -11.43 -1.99 11.69
C LYS A 24 -9.95 -1.67 11.96
N VAL A 25 -9.12 -1.70 10.93
CA VAL A 25 -7.66 -1.60 11.07
C VAL A 25 -7.09 -0.48 10.21
N ILE A 26 -5.76 -0.29 10.24
CA ILE A 26 -5.08 0.88 9.67
C ILE A 26 -5.55 1.12 8.22
N ARG A 27 -6.26 2.25 8.05
CA ARG A 27 -6.87 2.67 6.77
C ARG A 27 -6.08 3.78 6.08
N PHE A 28 -5.34 4.58 6.85
CA PHE A 28 -4.56 5.70 6.35
C PHE A 28 -3.11 5.60 6.78
N VAL A 29 -2.22 5.60 5.78
CA VAL A 29 -0.77 5.50 5.97
C VAL A 29 -0.07 6.85 5.78
N LYS A 30 -0.82 7.90 5.41
CA LYS A 30 -0.30 9.23 5.11
C LYS A 30 -0.01 9.97 6.42
N GLY A 31 1.26 10.35 6.62
CA GLY A 31 1.71 11.02 7.85
C GLY A 31 2.17 10.07 8.95
N CYS A 32 1.96 8.76 8.78
CA CYS A 32 2.52 7.73 9.65
C CYS A 32 4.05 7.69 9.52
N LYS A 33 4.73 7.48 10.65
CA LYS A 33 6.19 7.39 10.72
C LYS A 33 6.58 6.00 11.18
N THR A 34 7.54 5.43 10.48
CA THR A 34 8.20 4.19 10.89
C THR A 34 9.01 4.42 12.16
N SER A 35 9.09 3.42 13.04
CA SER A 35 10.00 3.48 14.19
C SER A 35 11.47 3.44 13.76
N ILE A 36 12.34 4.07 14.56
CA ILE A 36 13.79 4.01 14.37
C ILE A 36 14.29 2.57 14.48
N ASP A 37 13.76 1.83 15.45
CA ASP A 37 14.14 0.45 15.70
C ASP A 37 13.86 -0.44 14.49
N TYR A 38 12.69 -0.30 13.86
CA TYR A 38 12.38 -1.04 12.64
C TYR A 38 13.31 -0.65 11.48
N VAL A 39 13.63 0.63 11.30
CA VAL A 39 14.54 1.06 10.23
C VAL A 39 15.94 0.45 10.41
N GLN A 40 16.43 0.35 11.64
CA GLN A 40 17.71 -0.31 11.96
C GLN A 40 17.68 -1.81 11.72
N ARG A 41 16.55 -2.46 12.01
CA ARG A 41 16.36 -3.89 11.74
C ARG A 41 16.21 -4.18 10.25
N ALA A 42 15.41 -3.39 9.53
CA ALA A 42 15.02 -3.66 8.16
C ALA A 42 16.03 -3.15 7.11
N THR A 43 16.88 -2.17 7.44
CA THR A 43 17.79 -1.52 6.48
C THR A 43 19.26 -1.67 6.87
N LYS A 44 20.15 -1.50 5.90
CA LYS A 44 21.62 -1.55 6.09
C LYS A 44 22.19 -0.24 6.66
N PHE A 45 21.45 0.87 6.62
CA PHE A 45 21.94 2.19 7.01
C PHE A 45 21.48 2.63 8.41
N GLY A 46 20.34 2.10 8.88
CA GLY A 46 19.83 2.36 10.23
C GLY A 46 19.42 3.79 10.56
N ASP A 47 19.32 4.68 9.57
CA ASP A 47 18.91 6.09 9.76
C ASP A 47 17.58 6.41 9.06
N LEU A 48 16.66 7.02 9.80
CA LEU A 48 15.36 7.50 9.33
C LEU A 48 15.46 8.75 8.43
N LYS A 49 16.60 9.43 8.39
CA LYS A 49 16.81 10.59 7.49
C LYS A 49 16.80 10.21 6.02
N CYS A 50 16.97 8.92 5.70
CA CYS A 50 16.74 8.41 4.37
C CYS A 50 15.23 8.34 4.09
N ALA A 51 14.64 9.45 3.66
CA ALA A 51 13.24 9.51 3.20
C ALA A 51 12.92 8.49 2.07
N TRP A 52 13.94 7.87 1.50
CA TRP A 52 13.92 6.98 0.35
C TRP A 52 15.03 5.92 0.51
N VAL A 53 14.66 4.67 0.80
CA VAL A 53 15.60 3.54 0.98
C VAL A 53 15.54 2.62 -0.25
N PRO A 54 16.60 2.53 -1.07
CA PRO A 54 16.62 1.60 -2.19
C PRO A 54 16.54 0.14 -1.74
N LYS A 55 15.82 -0.71 -2.48
CA LYS A 55 15.61 -2.14 -2.20
C LYS A 55 16.91 -2.89 -1.88
N LYS A 56 18.01 -2.58 -2.58
CA LYS A 56 19.33 -3.20 -2.35
C LYS A 56 19.90 -2.98 -0.93
N PHE A 57 19.38 -1.97 -0.23
CA PHE A 57 19.74 -1.63 1.14
C PHE A 57 18.72 -2.12 2.18
N ILE A 58 17.63 -2.76 1.75
CA ILE A 58 16.72 -3.50 2.61
C ILE A 58 17.34 -4.89 2.83
N LYS A 59 17.38 -5.34 4.09
CA LYS A 59 17.87 -6.68 4.44
C LYS A 59 16.96 -7.74 3.83
N VAL A 60 17.53 -8.89 3.48
CA VAL A 60 16.85 -9.94 2.70
C VAL A 60 15.54 -10.38 3.36
N GLU A 61 15.54 -10.51 4.68
CA GLU A 61 14.38 -10.86 5.51
C GLU A 61 13.18 -9.93 5.30
N HIS A 62 13.45 -8.64 5.05
CA HIS A 62 12.42 -7.61 4.89
C HIS A 62 12.13 -7.28 3.42
N GLN A 63 12.84 -7.88 2.46
CA GLN A 63 12.58 -7.66 1.04
C GLN A 63 11.23 -8.25 0.61
N LEU A 64 10.76 -9.31 1.27
CA LEU A 64 9.43 -9.84 1.02
C LEU A 64 8.34 -8.81 1.34
N TYR A 65 8.43 -8.15 2.50
CA TYR A 65 7.51 -7.07 2.86
C TYR A 65 7.57 -5.93 1.85
N PHE A 66 8.77 -5.55 1.40
CA PHE A 66 8.92 -4.53 0.36
C PHE A 66 8.15 -4.89 -0.92
N GLU A 67 8.30 -6.12 -1.42
CA GLU A 67 7.61 -6.56 -2.63
C GLU A 67 6.10 -6.66 -2.44
N PHE A 68 5.64 -7.18 -1.30
CA PHE A 68 4.22 -7.24 -1.00
C PHE A 68 3.60 -5.84 -0.94
N VAL A 69 4.25 -4.90 -0.26
CA VAL A 69 3.80 -3.51 -0.17
C VAL A 69 3.78 -2.85 -1.56
N ASN A 70 4.83 -3.06 -2.36
CA ASN A 70 4.99 -2.49 -3.69
C ASN A 70 3.98 -3.03 -4.72
N MET A 71 3.64 -4.32 -4.65
CA MET A 71 2.75 -4.98 -5.61
C MET A 71 1.29 -4.94 -5.17
N VAL A 72 1.02 -5.15 -3.88
CA VAL A 72 -0.34 -5.46 -3.38
C VAL A 72 -0.96 -4.30 -2.62
N LEU A 73 -0.21 -3.60 -1.76
CA LEU A 73 -0.80 -2.63 -0.83
C LEU A 73 -0.76 -1.20 -1.37
N LEU A 74 0.42 -0.67 -1.67
CA LEU A 74 0.57 0.72 -2.09
C LEU A 74 0.41 0.88 -3.60
N PRO A 75 -0.19 2.00 -4.07
CA PRO A 75 -0.26 2.28 -5.50
C PRO A 75 1.13 2.24 -6.14
N ARG A 76 1.18 1.70 -7.35
CA ARG A 76 2.42 1.57 -8.11
C ARG A 76 3.01 2.96 -8.36
N THR A 77 4.13 3.26 -7.72
CA THR A 77 4.90 4.48 -8.00
C THR A 77 5.93 4.21 -9.10
N GLU A 78 6.43 5.26 -9.76
CA GLU A 78 7.47 5.14 -10.79
C GLU A 78 8.78 4.54 -10.22
N LYS A 79 9.01 4.66 -8.90
CA LYS A 79 10.23 4.22 -8.22
C LYS A 79 10.04 2.85 -7.54
N ARG A 80 9.86 1.80 -8.35
CA ARG A 80 9.69 0.39 -7.88
C ARG A 80 10.87 -0.19 -7.08
N ILE A 81 11.98 0.53 -7.02
CA ILE A 81 13.21 0.08 -6.37
C ILE A 81 13.50 0.84 -5.08
N VAL A 82 12.58 1.69 -4.61
CA VAL A 82 12.79 2.56 -3.46
C VAL A 82 11.60 2.54 -2.51
N ALA A 83 11.86 2.26 -1.24
CA ALA A 83 10.88 2.38 -0.17
C ALA A 83 10.84 3.83 0.33
N SER A 84 9.68 4.48 0.26
CA SER A 84 9.46 5.74 0.97
C SER A 84 9.19 5.50 2.46
N SER A 85 9.06 6.56 3.26
CA SER A 85 8.63 6.46 4.66
C SER A 85 7.31 5.70 4.83
N THR A 86 6.35 5.92 3.94
CA THR A 86 5.07 5.18 3.93
C THR A 86 5.29 3.69 3.68
N TYR A 87 6.21 3.31 2.78
CA TYR A 87 6.54 1.89 2.55
C TYR A 87 7.10 1.27 3.83
N LEU A 88 8.10 1.91 4.43
CA LEU A 88 8.75 1.40 5.64
C LEU A 88 7.76 1.25 6.79
N PHE A 89 6.81 2.18 6.95
CA PHE A 89 5.76 2.07 7.95
C PHE A 89 4.86 0.86 7.69
N VAL A 90 4.36 0.64 6.46
CA VAL A 90 3.52 -0.53 6.17
C VAL A 90 4.30 -1.83 6.37
N MET A 91 5.57 -1.86 5.97
CA MET A 91 6.42 -3.03 6.19
C MET A 91 6.59 -3.31 7.69
N GLU A 92 6.71 -2.28 8.53
CA GLU A 92 6.74 -2.43 9.99
C GLU A 92 5.44 -3.01 10.53
N GLN A 93 4.27 -2.54 10.06
CA GLN A 93 2.98 -3.09 10.49
C GLN A 93 2.85 -4.58 10.14
N LEU A 94 3.35 -4.97 8.97
CA LEU A 94 3.40 -6.39 8.57
C LEU A 94 4.34 -7.21 9.46
N ASP A 95 5.48 -6.64 9.85
CA ASP A 95 6.47 -7.29 10.72
C ASP A 95 5.93 -7.57 12.13
N ILE A 96 5.11 -6.65 12.66
CA ILE A 96 4.47 -6.80 13.98
C ILE A 96 3.11 -7.51 13.93
N TYR A 97 2.73 -8.06 12.77
CA TYR A 97 1.44 -8.72 12.53
C TYR A 97 0.22 -7.82 12.82
N GLU A 98 0.38 -6.51 12.68
CA GLU A 98 -0.73 -5.58 12.79
C GLU A 98 -1.58 -5.65 11.52
N ALA A 99 -2.88 -5.83 11.70
CA ALA A 99 -3.78 -6.01 10.57
C ALA A 99 -3.88 -4.72 9.73
N ILE A 100 -4.08 -4.89 8.44
CA ILE A 100 -4.24 -3.80 7.48
C ILE A 100 -5.65 -3.92 6.92
N ASN A 101 -6.35 -2.80 6.75
CA ASN A 101 -7.67 -2.80 6.11
C ASN A 101 -7.55 -3.05 4.60
N LEU A 102 -7.23 -4.30 4.24
CA LEU A 102 -7.09 -4.77 2.87
C LEU A 102 -8.37 -4.56 2.05
N PRO A 103 -9.59 -4.83 2.57
CA PRO A 103 -10.84 -4.51 1.87
C PRO A 103 -10.94 -3.03 1.46
N GLY A 104 -10.59 -2.12 2.37
CA GLY A 104 -10.56 -0.68 2.06
C GLY A 104 -9.59 -0.31 0.95
N ILE A 105 -8.37 -0.86 0.99
CA ILE A 105 -7.36 -0.64 -0.05
C ILE A 105 -7.85 -1.15 -1.42
N MET A 106 -8.50 -2.32 -1.45
CA MET A 106 -9.07 -2.89 -2.67
C MET A 106 -10.15 -1.99 -3.26
N LEU A 107 -11.08 -1.49 -2.44
CA LEU A 107 -12.14 -0.60 -2.90
C LEU A 107 -11.60 0.73 -3.41
N GLU A 108 -10.61 1.32 -2.74
CA GLU A 108 -9.97 2.54 -3.21
C GLU A 108 -9.31 2.33 -4.58
N ARG A 109 -8.61 1.21 -4.77
CA ARG A 109 -8.00 0.84 -6.06
C ARG A 109 -9.04 0.67 -7.16
N MET A 110 -10.11 -0.08 -6.89
CA MET A 110 -11.21 -0.28 -7.84
C MET A 110 -11.85 1.06 -8.23
N HIS A 111 -12.12 1.92 -7.24
CA HIS A 111 -12.69 3.25 -7.48
C HIS A 111 -11.79 4.11 -8.38
N ARG A 112 -10.48 4.12 -8.15
CA ARG A 112 -9.51 4.83 -9.02
C ARG A 112 -9.51 4.28 -10.45
N ILE A 113 -9.52 2.96 -10.63
CA ILE A 113 -9.56 2.34 -11.97
C ILE A 113 -10.83 2.75 -12.72
N MET A 114 -11.96 2.82 -12.03
CA MET A 114 -13.26 3.08 -12.65
C MET A 114 -13.55 4.55 -12.95
N THR A 115 -12.96 5.46 -12.17
CA THR A 115 -13.12 6.92 -12.36
C THR A 115 -12.16 7.50 -13.40
N VAL A 116 -11.06 6.82 -13.71
CA VAL A 116 -10.16 7.16 -14.83
C VAL A 116 -10.80 6.72 -16.15
N LYS A 117 -11.81 7.47 -16.60
CA LYS A 117 -12.33 7.41 -17.97
C LYS A 117 -11.74 8.58 -18.78
N ASN A 118 -11.15 8.27 -19.94
CA ASN A 118 -10.74 9.17 -21.03
C ASN A 118 -9.27 9.65 -21.09
N GLY A 119 -8.35 8.77 -21.53
CA GLY A 119 -7.14 9.20 -22.23
C GLY A 119 -5.92 8.32 -22.00
N LYS A 120 -5.61 7.46 -22.99
CA LYS A 120 -4.47 6.53 -23.12
C LYS A 120 -4.67 5.16 -22.44
N HIS A 121 -5.01 4.18 -23.27
CA HIS A 121 -4.92 2.74 -23.00
C HIS A 121 -3.48 2.20 -22.98
N GLY A 122 -2.56 2.96 -22.39
CA GLY A 122 -1.38 2.38 -21.77
C GLY A 122 -1.63 2.40 -20.28
N ILE A 123 -1.18 1.40 -19.53
CA ILE A 123 -0.82 1.64 -18.13
C ILE A 123 0.45 2.53 -18.15
N THR A 124 0.32 3.74 -18.67
CA THR A 124 1.26 4.84 -18.56
C THR A 124 0.67 5.71 -17.47
N TYR A 125 0.96 5.38 -16.21
CA TYR A 125 0.68 6.27 -15.07
C TYR A 125 1.63 7.48 -15.14
N LYS A 126 1.53 8.30 -16.19
CA LYS A 126 2.13 9.63 -16.24
C LYS A 126 1.24 10.53 -15.38
N TYR A 127 1.75 10.93 -14.23
CA TYR A 127 1.21 12.08 -13.49
C TYR A 127 2.08 13.30 -13.82
N LEU A 128 1.41 14.44 -14.01
CA LEU A 128 1.90 15.83 -14.06
C LEU A 128 3.42 16.06 -14.18
#